data_AF-A0A7R9WFA0-F1
#
_entry.id   AF-A0A7R9WFA0-F1
#
_cell.length_a   1.000
_cell.length_b   1.000
_cell.length_c   1.000
_cell.angle_alpha   90.00
_cell.angle_beta   90.00
_cell.angle_gamma   90.00
#
_symmetry.space_group_name_H-M   'P 1'
#
loop_
_entity.id
_entity.type
_entity.pdbx_description
1 polymer ?
#
loop_
_entity_poly.entity_id
_entity_poly.type
_entity_poly.pdbx_seq_one_letter_code
_entity_poly.pdbx_strand_id
1 'polypeptide(L)'
;MYAGRGETESSDGSAPNCPALKKTVGEVESLLQVGLVQGTLRYALANQEHQFFVKDGDIAEGYIFSRSILPYVSESDATAGDTIARNMDFGFVSKPVQDGAMAVFNAFATALPGMGVDCASVGRAGGMDVCSVGTRSDADRRTVVSALSTLLVSLASCYAIL
;
A
#
# COMPACT_ATOMS: atom_id res chain seq x y z
N MET A 1 -3.43 -16.67 -26.27
CA MET A 1 -2.70 -17.74 -25.55
C MET A 1 -2.86 -17.44 -24.06
N TYR A 2 -3.41 -18.36 -23.26
CA TYR A 2 -3.48 -18.21 -21.81
C TYR A 2 -2.23 -18.88 -21.21
N ALA A 3 -1.56 -18.19 -20.28
CA ALA A 3 -0.49 -18.78 -19.48
C ALA A 3 -1.03 -20.00 -18.72
N GLY A 4 -0.34 -21.15 -18.79
CA GLY A 4 -0.68 -22.37 -18.05
C GLY A 4 -1.42 -23.46 -18.82
N ARG A 5 -1.96 -23.20 -20.03
CA ARG A 5 -2.71 -24.24 -20.78
C ARG A 5 -1.89 -25.50 -21.10
N GLY A 6 -0.60 -25.33 -21.40
CA GLY A 6 0.31 -26.46 -21.66
C GLY A 6 0.66 -27.27 -20.42
N GLU A 7 0.43 -26.74 -19.22
CA GLU A 7 0.74 -27.42 -17.95
C GLU A 7 -0.47 -28.21 -17.41
N THR A 8 -1.69 -27.85 -17.85
CA THR A 8 -2.94 -28.52 -17.48
C THR A 8 -3.39 -29.56 -18.51
N GLU A 9 -3.04 -29.38 -19.79
CA GLU A 9 -3.41 -30.27 -20.88
C GLU A 9 -2.16 -30.98 -21.44
N SER A 10 -1.86 -32.19 -20.95
CA SER A 10 -0.98 -33.11 -21.66
C SER A 10 -1.71 -33.64 -22.89
N SER A 11 -1.42 -33.05 -24.05
CA SER A 11 -1.98 -33.43 -25.35
C SER A 11 -1.59 -34.84 -25.84
N ASP A 12 -0.72 -35.57 -25.10
CA ASP A 12 -0.29 -36.94 -25.43
C ASP A 12 -0.79 -38.04 -24.46
N GLY A 13 -1.58 -37.71 -23.42
CA GLY A 13 -2.02 -38.67 -22.40
C GLY A 13 -1.08 -38.86 -21.20
N SER A 14 0.01 -38.09 -21.10
CA SER A 14 0.88 -38.00 -19.93
C SER A 14 0.23 -37.25 -18.73
N ALA A 15 0.71 -37.48 -17.51
CA ALA A 15 0.22 -36.82 -16.31
C ALA A 15 0.58 -35.32 -16.31
N PRO A 16 -0.27 -34.44 -15.75
CA PRO A 16 -0.01 -32.99 -15.69
C PRO A 16 1.31 -32.67 -14.98
N ASN A 17 2.02 -31.65 -15.47
CA ASN A 17 3.29 -31.21 -14.90
C ASN A 17 3.05 -30.35 -13.64
N CYS A 18 2.73 -31.03 -12.53
CA CYS A 18 2.43 -30.38 -11.25
C CYS A 18 3.50 -29.37 -10.78
N PRO A 19 4.82 -29.62 -10.93
CA PRO A 19 5.85 -28.63 -10.60
C PRO A 19 5.74 -27.34 -11.42
N ALA A 20 5.56 -27.44 -12.74
CA ALA A 20 5.43 -26.27 -13.60
C ALA A 20 4.11 -25.53 -13.37
N LEU A 21 3.01 -26.26 -13.15
CA LEU A 21 1.73 -25.66 -12.77
C LEU A 21 1.83 -24.87 -11.46
N LYS A 22 2.47 -25.44 -10.42
CA LYS A 22 2.70 -24.74 -9.15
C LYS A 22 3.47 -23.43 -9.35
N LYS A 23 4.49 -23.45 -10.22
CA LYS A 23 5.25 -22.24 -10.57
C LYS A 23 4.35 -21.18 -11.21
N THR A 24 3.57 -21.55 -12.23
CA THR A 24 2.66 -20.62 -12.90
C THR A 24 1.60 -20.06 -11.95
N VAL A 25 1.03 -20.88 -11.07
CA VAL A 25 0.06 -20.40 -10.06
C VAL A 25 0.70 -19.35 -9.15
N GLY A 26 1.94 -19.58 -8.68
CA GLY A 26 2.63 -18.59 -7.85
C GLY A 26 2.91 -17.27 -8.59
N GLU A 27 3.25 -17.31 -9.87
CA GLU A 27 3.41 -16.11 -10.70
C GLU A 27 2.09 -15.34 -10.86
N VAL A 28 0.99 -16.04 -11.14
CA VAL A 28 -0.34 -15.44 -11.28
C VAL A 28 -0.84 -14.86 -9.96
N GLU A 29 -0.61 -15.56 -8.85
CA GLU A 29 -0.98 -15.08 -7.52
C GLU A 29 -0.26 -13.77 -7.20
N SER A 30 1.05 -13.69 -7.44
CA SER A 30 1.83 -12.46 -7.23
C SER A 30 1.28 -11.29 -8.05
N LEU A 31 0.96 -11.51 -9.33
CA LEU A 31 0.38 -10.49 -10.21
C LEU A 31 -1.02 -10.05 -9.77
N LEU A 32 -1.84 -10.99 -9.29
CA LEU A 32 -3.18 -10.68 -8.79
C LEU A 32 -3.10 -9.82 -7.53
N GLN A 33 -2.19 -10.16 -6.60
CA GLN A 33 -1.97 -9.35 -5.40
C GLN A 33 -1.58 -7.91 -5.75
N VAL A 34 -0.69 -7.71 -6.73
CA VAL A 34 -0.32 -6.36 -7.20
C VAL A 34 -1.56 -5.57 -7.65
N GLY A 35 -2.44 -6.18 -8.46
CA GLY A 35 -3.67 -5.55 -8.92
C GLY A 35 -4.64 -5.20 -7.78
N LEU A 36 -4.75 -6.07 -6.77
CA LEU A 36 -5.59 -5.83 -5.59
C LEU A 36 -5.06 -4.67 -4.73
N VAL A 37 -3.74 -4.59 -4.54
CA VAL A 37 -3.09 -3.47 -3.85
C VAL A 37 -3.32 -2.18 -4.64
N GLN A 38 -3.06 -2.17 -5.95
CA GLN A 38 -3.25 -0.99 -6.80
C GLN A 38 -4.70 -0.49 -6.79
N GLY A 39 -5.67 -1.41 -6.90
CA GLY A 39 -7.10 -1.08 -6.80
C GLY A 39 -7.42 -0.43 -5.45
N THR A 40 -6.95 -1.02 -4.35
CA THR A 40 -7.15 -0.46 -3.01
C THR A 40 -6.57 0.97 -2.90
N LEU A 41 -5.35 1.20 -3.36
CA LEU A 41 -4.69 2.51 -3.33
C LEU A 41 -5.41 3.56 -4.19
N ARG A 42 -5.92 3.15 -5.36
CA ARG A 42 -6.71 4.01 -6.25
C ARG A 42 -7.98 4.51 -5.57
N TYR A 43 -8.73 3.63 -4.91
CA TYR A 43 -9.95 4.02 -4.19
C TYR A 43 -9.65 4.71 -2.87
N ALA A 44 -8.53 4.43 -2.20
CA ALA A 44 -8.10 5.24 -1.06
C ALA A 44 -7.91 6.71 -1.46
N LEU A 45 -7.30 6.95 -2.63
CA LEU A 45 -7.12 8.30 -3.18
C LEU A 45 -8.43 8.97 -3.57
N ALA A 46 -9.37 8.24 -4.18
CA ALA A 46 -10.67 8.80 -4.57
C ALA A 46 -11.53 9.10 -3.34
N ASN A 47 -11.60 8.15 -2.40
CA ASN A 47 -12.53 8.22 -1.29
C ASN A 47 -12.11 9.17 -0.16
N GLN A 48 -10.83 9.56 -0.07
CA GLN A 48 -10.37 10.50 0.98
C GLN A 48 -10.99 11.91 0.87
N GLU A 49 -11.46 12.29 -0.32
CA GLU A 49 -12.11 13.58 -0.57
C GLU A 49 -13.58 13.59 -0.14
N HIS A 50 -14.18 12.41 0.02
CA HIS A 50 -15.56 12.28 0.46
C HIS A 50 -15.74 12.61 1.94
N GLN A 51 -16.98 12.97 2.26
CA GLN A 51 -17.44 13.26 3.62
C GLN A 51 -18.35 12.11 4.10
N PHE A 52 -18.96 12.29 5.26
CA PHE A 52 -19.94 11.36 5.82
C PHE A 52 -21.18 11.21 4.91
N PHE A 53 -21.86 10.07 5.03
CA PHE A 53 -23.14 9.75 4.36
C PHE A 53 -23.12 9.75 2.83
N VAL A 54 -21.93 9.72 2.22
CA VAL A 54 -21.76 9.60 0.77
C VAL A 54 -22.11 8.17 0.33
N LYS A 55 -22.83 8.06 -0.79
CA LYS A 55 -23.25 6.78 -1.40
C LYS A 55 -22.61 6.58 -2.77
N ASP A 56 -21.30 6.80 -2.83
CA ASP A 56 -20.52 6.59 -4.05
C ASP A 56 -20.18 5.11 -4.23
N GLY A 57 -20.19 4.63 -5.47
CA GLY A 57 -19.78 3.27 -5.82
C GLY A 57 -18.31 3.01 -5.51
N ASP A 58 -17.47 4.05 -5.60
CA ASP A 58 -16.04 3.99 -5.30
C ASP A 58 -15.75 3.51 -3.87
N ILE A 59 -16.65 3.77 -2.91
CA ILE A 59 -16.52 3.29 -1.53
C ILE A 59 -16.68 1.76 -1.49
N ALA A 60 -17.67 1.22 -2.20
CA ALA A 60 -17.89 -0.22 -2.26
C ALA A 60 -16.76 -0.92 -3.03
N GLU A 61 -16.26 -0.34 -4.12
CA GLU A 61 -15.16 -0.88 -4.90
C GLU A 61 -13.87 -0.93 -4.07
N GLY A 62 -13.53 0.17 -3.38
CA GLY A 62 -12.39 0.22 -2.46
C GLY A 62 -12.50 -0.81 -1.32
N TYR A 63 -13.69 -1.01 -0.77
CA TYR A 63 -13.94 -2.04 0.24
C TYR A 63 -13.64 -3.45 -0.31
N ILE A 64 -14.18 -3.80 -1.48
CA ILE A 64 -13.99 -5.14 -2.06
C ILE A 64 -12.51 -5.40 -2.41
N PHE A 65 -11.83 -4.43 -3.02
CA PHE A 65 -10.39 -4.56 -3.32
C PHE A 65 -9.58 -4.79 -2.04
N SER A 66 -9.81 -3.98 -0.99
CA SER A 66 -9.08 -4.11 0.26
C SER A 66 -9.37 -5.44 0.97
N ARG A 67 -10.63 -5.86 1.05
CA ARG A 67 -11.04 -7.12 1.70
C ARG A 67 -10.48 -8.35 1.01
N SER A 68 -10.24 -8.27 -0.30
CA SER A 68 -9.65 -9.38 -1.06
C SER A 68 -8.17 -9.61 -0.75
N ILE A 69 -7.42 -8.58 -0.35
CA ILE A 69 -5.99 -8.68 -0.05
C ILE A 69 -5.67 -8.69 1.46
N LEU A 70 -6.62 -8.27 2.29
CA LEU A 70 -6.45 -8.15 3.74
C LEU A 70 -5.90 -9.43 4.43
N PRO A 71 -6.31 -10.66 4.09
CA PRO A 71 -5.73 -11.85 4.72
C PRO A 71 -4.20 -11.93 4.57
N TYR A 72 -3.69 -11.65 3.36
CA TYR A 72 -2.24 -11.63 3.08
C TYR A 72 -1.53 -10.49 3.82
N VAL A 73 -2.16 -9.31 3.85
CA VAL A 73 -1.63 -8.15 4.58
C VAL A 73 -1.54 -8.46 6.06
N SER A 74 -2.62 -8.96 6.67
CA SER A 74 -2.68 -9.23 8.11
C SER A 74 -1.77 -10.38 8.55
N GLU A 75 -1.52 -11.36 7.68
CA GLU A 75 -0.51 -12.40 7.90
C GLU A 75 0.89 -11.80 7.95
N SER A 76 1.19 -10.83 7.08
CA SER A 76 2.48 -10.13 7.06
C SER A 76 2.64 -9.09 8.16
N ASP A 77 1.61 -8.27 8.41
CA ASP A 77 1.56 -7.20 9.40
C ASP A 77 0.11 -6.92 9.79
N ALA A 78 -0.28 -7.38 10.99
CA ALA A 78 -1.61 -7.20 11.53
C ALA A 78 -2.01 -5.72 11.71
N THR A 79 -1.07 -4.85 12.07
CA THR A 79 -1.34 -3.41 12.30
C THR A 79 -1.59 -2.68 10.99
N ALA A 80 -0.84 -3.02 9.94
CA ALA A 80 -1.10 -2.56 8.58
C ALA A 80 -2.49 -3.02 8.10
N GLY A 81 -2.81 -4.29 8.34
CA GLY A 81 -4.13 -4.86 8.04
C GLY A 81 -5.27 -4.09 8.71
N ASP A 82 -5.15 -3.81 10.01
CA ASP A 82 -6.15 -3.02 10.76
C ASP A 82 -6.30 -1.59 10.21
N THR A 83 -5.18 -0.97 9.84
CA THR A 83 -5.17 0.38 9.24
C THR A 83 -5.92 0.39 7.91
N ILE A 84 -5.63 -0.57 7.04
CA ILE A 84 -6.31 -0.70 5.73
C ILE A 84 -7.79 -1.01 5.93
N ALA A 85 -8.12 -1.98 6.77
CA ALA A 85 -9.51 -2.39 7.03
C ALA A 85 -10.37 -1.24 7.55
N ARG A 86 -9.82 -0.41 8.44
CA ARG A 86 -10.49 0.76 9.01
C ARG A 86 -10.69 1.89 7.99
N ASN A 87 -9.71 2.13 7.12
CA ASN A 87 -9.77 3.23 6.15
C ASN A 87 -10.60 2.89 4.92
N MET A 88 -10.64 1.61 4.54
CA MET A 88 -11.38 1.11 3.38
C MET A 88 -12.72 0.47 3.78
N ASP A 89 -13.21 0.73 4.99
CA ASP A 89 -14.45 0.14 5.47
C ASP A 89 -15.68 0.67 4.74
N PHE A 90 -16.68 -0.18 4.59
CA PHE A 90 -17.94 0.19 3.96
C PHE A 90 -18.91 0.70 5.03
N GLY A 91 -18.91 2.02 5.26
CA GLY A 91 -19.76 2.65 6.25
C GLY A 91 -20.24 4.04 5.80
N PHE A 92 -21.51 4.36 6.09
CA PHE A 92 -22.09 5.66 5.79
C PHE A 92 -21.95 6.67 6.94
N VAL A 93 -21.74 6.18 8.16
CA VAL A 93 -21.66 7.02 9.38
C VAL A 93 -20.23 7.45 9.72
N SER A 94 -19.24 6.81 9.10
CA SER A 94 -17.83 7.17 9.19
C SER A 94 -17.41 7.94 7.95
N LYS A 95 -16.39 8.79 8.10
CA LYS A 95 -15.73 9.40 6.94
C LYS A 95 -14.93 8.29 6.23
N PRO A 96 -15.11 8.08 4.91
CA PRO A 96 -14.25 7.17 4.16
C PRO A 96 -12.79 7.60 4.24
N VAL A 97 -11.87 6.64 4.34
CA VAL A 97 -10.41 6.90 4.38
C VAL A 97 -10.05 7.96 5.44
N GLN A 98 -10.57 7.76 6.65
CA GLN A 98 -10.53 8.75 7.75
C GLN A 98 -9.11 9.19 8.15
N ASP A 99 -8.12 8.30 8.03
CA ASP A 99 -6.72 8.58 8.35
C ASP A 99 -5.95 9.12 7.11
N GLY A 100 -6.65 9.28 5.98
CA GLY A 100 -6.12 9.74 4.71
C GLY A 100 -5.45 8.64 3.88
N ALA A 101 -5.38 8.86 2.57
CA ALA A 101 -4.83 7.86 1.65
C ALA A 101 -3.38 7.50 1.97
N MET A 102 -2.58 8.47 2.44
CA MET A 102 -1.18 8.22 2.82
C MET A 102 -1.03 7.16 3.92
N ALA A 103 -1.97 7.06 4.87
CA ALA A 103 -1.96 6.00 5.87
C ALA A 103 -2.11 4.61 5.23
N VAL A 104 -2.99 4.49 4.24
CA VAL A 104 -3.18 3.26 3.45
C VAL A 104 -1.92 2.91 2.65
N PHE A 105 -1.29 3.89 1.99
CA PHE A 105 -0.01 3.68 1.28
C PHE A 105 1.09 3.18 2.22
N ASN A 106 1.24 3.81 3.39
CA ASN A 106 2.24 3.42 4.37
C ASN A 106 1.98 2.02 4.95
N ALA A 107 0.71 1.67 5.20
CA ALA A 107 0.33 0.35 5.66
C ALA A 107 0.73 -0.74 4.64
N PHE A 108 0.41 -0.56 3.36
CA PHE A 108 0.85 -1.49 2.32
C PHE A 108 2.37 -1.59 2.24
N ALA A 109 3.08 -0.47 2.24
CA ALA A 109 4.53 -0.47 2.18
C ALA A 109 5.21 -1.31 3.28
N THR A 110 4.65 -1.30 4.50
CA THR A 110 5.17 -2.12 5.61
C THR A 110 4.86 -3.61 5.42
N ALA A 111 3.71 -3.95 4.85
CA ALA A 111 3.27 -5.35 4.64
C ALA A 111 3.86 -6.01 3.37
N LEU A 112 4.10 -5.25 2.29
CA LEU A 112 4.55 -5.80 1.01
C LEU A 112 5.79 -6.71 1.10
N PRO A 113 6.84 -6.40 1.90
CA PRO A 113 8.00 -7.29 2.06
C PRO A 113 7.65 -8.68 2.58
N GLY A 114 6.74 -8.80 3.55
CA GLY A 114 6.34 -10.11 4.09
C GLY A 114 5.33 -10.84 3.21
N MET A 115 4.60 -10.12 2.35
CA MET A 115 3.79 -10.72 1.28
C MET A 115 4.64 -11.22 0.10
N GLY A 116 5.92 -10.88 0.02
CA GLY A 116 6.78 -11.22 -1.11
C GLY A 116 6.43 -10.45 -2.40
N VAL A 117 5.78 -9.31 -2.29
CA VAL A 117 5.40 -8.46 -3.43
C VAL A 117 6.40 -7.31 -3.54
N ASP A 118 7.01 -7.15 -4.72
CA ASP A 118 7.89 -6.02 -5.00
C ASP A 118 7.09 -4.72 -5.09
N CYS A 119 7.45 -3.75 -4.25
CA CYS A 119 6.82 -2.43 -4.22
C CYS A 119 6.92 -1.71 -5.58
N ALA A 120 7.97 -1.98 -6.37
CA ALA A 120 8.14 -1.38 -7.69
C ALA A 120 7.06 -1.84 -8.69
N SER A 121 6.53 -3.06 -8.50
CA SER A 121 5.44 -3.60 -9.32
C SER A 121 4.09 -2.94 -9.02
N VAL A 122 3.90 -2.43 -7.79
CA VAL A 122 2.71 -1.67 -7.39
C VAL A 122 2.72 -0.29 -8.03
N GLY A 123 3.87 0.37 -8.06
CA GLY A 123 4.05 1.68 -8.70
C GLY A 123 3.59 2.87 -7.85
N ARG A 124 3.27 3.99 -8.52
CA ARG A 124 3.00 5.29 -7.91
C ARG A 124 1.64 5.85 -8.32
N ALA A 125 0.92 6.50 -7.40
CA ALA A 125 -0.35 7.16 -7.69
C ALA A 125 -0.56 8.38 -6.78
N GLY A 126 -1.19 9.43 -7.31
CA GLY A 126 -1.49 10.65 -6.53
C GLY A 126 -0.27 11.33 -5.90
N GLY A 127 0.92 11.20 -6.51
CA GLY A 127 2.18 11.71 -5.96
C GLY A 127 2.74 10.90 -4.78
N MET A 128 2.10 9.79 -4.42
CA MET A 128 2.53 8.84 -3.38
C MET A 128 3.08 7.55 -4.00
N ASP A 129 3.88 6.85 -3.21
CA ASP A 129 4.63 5.66 -3.61
C ASP A 129 4.82 4.75 -2.40
N VAL A 130 4.47 3.46 -2.54
CA VAL A 130 4.64 2.45 -1.49
C VAL A 130 6.11 2.08 -1.26
N CYS A 131 7.01 2.33 -2.21
CA CYS A 131 8.44 2.10 -2.02
C CYS A 131 9.13 3.16 -1.15
N SER A 132 8.47 4.30 -0.89
CA SER A 132 9.13 5.48 -0.30
C SER A 132 9.05 5.55 1.23
N VAL A 133 8.58 4.50 1.91
CA VAL A 133 8.41 4.51 3.37
C VAL A 133 9.76 4.56 4.07
N GLY A 134 9.93 5.57 4.92
CA GLY A 134 11.19 5.89 5.62
C GLY A 134 12.00 7.05 5.03
N THR A 135 11.77 7.46 3.77
CA THR A 135 12.61 8.51 3.15
C THR A 135 12.15 9.94 3.46
N ARG A 136 10.88 10.15 3.82
CA ARG A 136 10.36 11.49 4.20
C ARG A 136 10.77 11.96 5.59
N SER A 137 11.07 11.04 6.52
CA SER A 137 11.39 11.41 7.90
C SER A 137 12.82 11.99 8.05
N ASP A 138 13.76 11.59 7.20
CA ASP A 138 15.15 12.07 7.30
C ASP A 138 15.40 13.42 6.61
N ALA A 139 14.66 13.75 5.54
CA ALA A 139 14.81 15.04 4.86
C ALA A 139 14.23 16.20 5.70
N ASP A 140 13.10 15.97 6.35
CA ASP A 140 12.44 16.98 7.20
C ASP A 140 13.20 17.17 8.53
N ARG A 141 13.66 16.07 9.15
CA ARG A 141 14.49 16.12 10.37
C ARG A 141 15.81 16.86 10.17
N ARG A 142 16.49 16.68 9.03
CA ARG A 142 17.73 17.42 8.71
C ARG A 142 17.49 18.91 8.53
N THR A 143 16.35 19.29 7.94
CA THR A 143 16.00 20.69 7.71
C THR A 143 15.67 21.40 9.03
N VAL A 144 14.87 20.75 9.90
CA VAL A 144 14.50 21.31 11.22
C VAL A 144 15.70 21.39 12.17
N VAL A 145 16.55 20.36 12.22
CA VAL A 145 17.77 20.37 13.07
C VAL A 145 18.77 21.45 12.61
N SER A 146 18.91 21.66 11.29
CA SER A 146 19.74 22.73 10.76
C SER A 146 19.21 24.12 11.14
N ALA A 147 17.91 24.35 11.00
CA ALA A 147 17.29 25.63 11.35
C ALA A 147 17.46 25.98 12.85
N LEU A 148 17.19 25.01 13.75
CA LEU A 148 17.34 25.21 15.20
C LEU A 148 18.80 25.49 15.60
N SER A 149 19.77 24.82 14.96
CA SER A 149 21.19 25.03 15.24
C SER A 149 21.64 26.46 14.89
N THR A 150 21.20 26.99 13.75
CA THR A 150 21.55 28.37 13.35
C THR A 150 20.97 29.43 14.30
N LEU A 151 19.75 29.21 14.79
CA LEU A 151 19.07 30.13 15.70
C LEU A 151 19.76 30.18 17.06
N LEU A 152 20.19 29.03 17.60
CA LEU A 152 20.94 28.95 18.85
C LEU A 152 22.31 29.62 18.76
N VAL A 153 23.03 29.46 17.65
CA VAL A 153 24.33 30.13 17.44
C VAL A 153 24.15 31.66 17.37
N SER A 154 23.10 32.14 16.69
CA SER A 154 22.84 33.58 16.59
C SER A 154 22.52 34.24 17.95
N LEU A 155 21.73 33.55 18.78
CA LEU A 155 21.40 34.02 20.13
C LEU A 155 22.63 34.00 21.06
N ALA A 156 23.48 32.97 20.96
CA ALA A 156 24.72 32.90 21.73
C ALA A 156 25.71 34.02 21.35
N SER A 157 25.85 34.33 20.06
CA SER A 157 26.68 35.47 19.61
C SER A 157 26.11 36.81 20.05
N CYS A 158 24.79 36.96 20.12
CA CYS A 158 24.16 38.20 20.58
C CYS A 158 24.34 38.41 22.10
N TYR A 159 24.39 37.33 22.89
CA TYR A 159 24.61 37.40 24.33
C TYR A 159 26.07 37.71 24.71
N ALA A 160 27.05 37.34 23.88
CA ALA A 160 28.47 37.56 24.15
C ALA A 160 28.96 38.99 23.87
N ILE A 161 28.12 39.86 23.30
CA ILE A 161 28.47 41.25 22.93
C ILE A 161 27.85 42.29 23.91
N LEU A 162 26.99 41.85 24.83
CA LEU A 162 26.44 42.64 25.95
C LEU A 162 27.22 42.37 27.24
#